data_AF-A0A8X6Z0T9-F1
#
_entry.id   AF-A0A8X6Z0T9-F1
#
_cell.length_a   1.000
_cell.length_b   1.000
_cell.length_c   1.000
_cell.angle_alpha   90.00
_cell.angle_beta   90.00
_cell.angle_gamma   90.00
#
_symmetry.space_group_name_H-M   'P 1'
#
loop_
_entity.id
_entity.type
_entity.pdbx_description
1 polymer ?
#
loop_
_entity_poly.entity_id
_entity_poly.type
_entity_poly.pdbx_seq_one_letter_code
_entity_poly.pdbx_strand_id
1 'polypeptide(L)'
;MKNMSKIVKFALLGSVLIASTMNALPFKLENGETFDINNTLIQKSQMLKSMIEVSDAQEDAITLPNITLQQMNLLMPCWVIANPRHTETELATKIKNYPLEQQRQLLLAVDFLNIPQIRDETIKQISNSTELIERFKQNPESFIESEEFNTATNFLPHDLLKQLTKNSNFYCFLNDLEIAGHTIRDASASNGVIVARLEDDTKRYWTINPDNSLQPLEIAGHTIKFANIYDRVIIATLEDHTTRAWTINPDNSLQPLEIAGHTIQYASASNGVIIAELDDYTYKILTINPDNSLSSPQPLEIEGHTIRGAKAENGVIVAKLEDNTWRVLTINPDNSLSSPQPLGIAGHPIRYTSVSNGVIFAELDDYTYKILTINPDNSLSNPQPLEIAGHTIQYASTENGVIVARLEDNTFRYWTINPDNSLQPLEIAGHTIKFANIYDRVIIATLEDHTTRAWTINPDNSLQPLEIAGHTIINASASNGVIVARLEDNTYKILTINPDKSLSSPQPLEIAGHTIEFARSTNGVIVAQLEDNTWRVFIPKRITLQQTLFVTAWKNKKILDLSNSIHSAIFESLPLKKQIELIQQNYVKPERKLNRFQKILKSIFNISI
;
A
#
# COMPACT_ATOMS: atom_id res chain seq x y z
N MET A 1 -75.67 -13.89 -5.95
CA MET A 1 -74.89 -14.47 -7.07
C MET A 1 -73.44 -13.97 -6.98
N LYS A 2 -72.65 -14.62 -6.12
CA LYS A 2 -71.17 -14.63 -6.14
C LYS A 2 -70.76 -15.84 -7.00
N ASN A 3 -69.55 -15.79 -7.58
CA ASN A 3 -68.84 -16.87 -8.31
C ASN A 3 -69.18 -17.04 -9.79
N MET A 4 -68.47 -16.32 -10.68
CA MET A 4 -68.06 -16.86 -11.99
C MET A 4 -67.01 -16.01 -12.75
N SER A 5 -66.11 -15.29 -12.06
CA SER A 5 -65.03 -14.53 -12.72
C SER A 5 -63.62 -15.12 -12.47
N LYS A 6 -63.49 -16.17 -11.65
CA LYS A 6 -62.20 -16.81 -11.32
C LYS A 6 -61.77 -17.96 -12.25
N ILE A 7 -62.51 -18.29 -13.32
CA ILE A 7 -62.26 -19.50 -14.13
C ILE A 7 -61.70 -19.23 -15.54
N VAL A 8 -61.66 -17.98 -16.04
CA VAL A 8 -61.25 -17.73 -17.45
C VAL A 8 -59.79 -17.27 -17.61
N LYS A 9 -59.01 -17.12 -16.53
CA LYS A 9 -57.55 -16.88 -16.62
C LYS A 9 -56.68 -18.14 -16.43
N PHE A 10 -57.28 -19.30 -16.18
CA PHE A 10 -56.56 -20.59 -16.04
C PHE A 10 -56.49 -21.42 -17.33
N ALA A 11 -57.10 -20.97 -18.44
CA ALA A 11 -57.14 -21.72 -19.70
C ALA A 11 -56.15 -21.22 -20.78
N LEU A 12 -55.34 -20.20 -20.50
CA LEU A 12 -54.23 -19.77 -21.38
C LEU A 12 -52.84 -20.18 -20.87
N LEU A 13 -52.76 -20.93 -19.76
CA LEU A 13 -51.53 -21.58 -19.28
C LEU A 13 -51.35 -23.02 -19.81
N GLY A 14 -52.29 -23.53 -20.61
CA GLY A 14 -52.39 -24.96 -20.96
C GLY A 14 -51.90 -25.39 -22.35
N SER A 15 -51.33 -24.50 -23.18
CA SER A 15 -51.03 -24.85 -24.58
C SER A 15 -49.86 -24.10 -25.22
N VAL A 16 -48.77 -23.93 -24.46
CA VAL A 16 -47.41 -23.85 -25.01
C VAL A 16 -46.50 -24.76 -24.16
N LEU A 17 -46.89 -26.03 -24.09
CA LEU A 17 -46.03 -27.14 -23.67
C LEU A 17 -45.90 -28.03 -24.91
N ILE A 18 -44.72 -28.65 -25.08
CA ILE A 18 -44.24 -29.41 -26.25
C ILE A 18 -43.47 -28.54 -27.26
N ALA A 19 -42.29 -28.06 -26.83
CA ALA A 19 -41.02 -28.14 -27.57
C ALA A 19 -39.92 -27.33 -26.86
N SER A 20 -39.44 -27.84 -25.70
CA SER A 20 -38.07 -27.64 -25.15
C SER A 20 -37.97 -28.23 -23.73
N THR A 21 -38.56 -29.42 -23.53
CA THR A 21 -38.31 -30.23 -22.34
C THR A 21 -36.98 -30.96 -22.54
N MET A 22 -35.88 -30.29 -22.21
CA MET A 22 -34.67 -30.91 -21.66
C MET A 22 -33.92 -29.82 -20.89
N ASN A 23 -33.59 -30.08 -19.62
CA ASN A 23 -32.61 -29.36 -18.79
C ASN A 23 -33.13 -28.42 -17.67
N ALA A 24 -34.22 -28.73 -16.98
CA ALA A 24 -34.49 -28.14 -15.65
C ALA A 24 -34.60 -29.24 -14.60
N LEU A 25 -34.01 -29.03 -13.42
CA LEU A 25 -33.98 -29.98 -12.30
C LEU A 25 -34.77 -29.41 -11.12
N PRO A 26 -35.59 -30.23 -10.43
CA PRO A 26 -36.38 -29.79 -9.29
C PRO A 26 -35.53 -29.70 -8.03
N PHE A 27 -35.59 -28.55 -7.36
CA PHE A 27 -34.99 -28.30 -6.04
C PHE A 27 -36.07 -27.99 -5.02
N LYS A 28 -35.85 -28.38 -3.76
CA LYS A 28 -36.77 -28.16 -2.65
C LYS A 28 -36.14 -27.23 -1.61
N LEU A 29 -36.84 -26.17 -1.22
CA LEU A 29 -36.41 -25.29 -0.12
C LEU A 29 -36.73 -25.90 1.24
N GLU A 30 -36.18 -25.33 2.31
CA GLU A 30 -36.38 -25.78 3.70
C GLU A 30 -37.87 -25.83 4.11
N ASN A 31 -38.69 -24.90 3.61
CA ASN A 31 -40.14 -24.83 3.86
C ASN A 31 -40.96 -25.87 3.06
N GLY A 32 -40.31 -26.65 2.20
CA GLY A 32 -40.91 -27.69 1.38
C GLY A 32 -41.41 -27.27 0.00
N GLU A 33 -41.26 -26.00 -0.38
CA GLU A 33 -41.60 -25.53 -1.72
C GLU A 33 -40.58 -26.00 -2.76
N THR A 34 -41.08 -26.38 -3.94
CA THR A 34 -40.26 -26.91 -5.04
C THR A 34 -40.16 -25.92 -6.19
N PHE A 35 -38.96 -25.76 -6.74
CA PHE A 35 -38.66 -24.89 -7.88
C PHE A 35 -37.81 -25.63 -8.91
N ASP A 36 -38.10 -25.40 -10.19
CA ASP A 36 -37.28 -25.93 -11.28
C ASP A 36 -36.16 -24.94 -11.63
N ILE A 37 -34.91 -25.36 -11.46
CA ILE A 37 -33.74 -24.57 -11.84
C ILE A 37 -33.21 -25.08 -13.18
N ASN A 38 -33.09 -24.18 -14.16
CA ASN A 38 -32.52 -24.50 -15.46
C ASN A 38 -31.02 -24.86 -15.33
N ASN A 39 -30.56 -25.85 -16.07
CA ASN A 39 -29.18 -26.32 -16.12
C ASN A 39 -28.17 -25.19 -16.44
N THR A 40 -28.57 -24.18 -17.20
CA THR A 40 -27.73 -22.98 -17.45
C THR A 40 -27.44 -22.17 -16.18
N LEU A 41 -28.36 -22.13 -15.22
CA LEU A 41 -28.18 -21.49 -13.92
C LEU A 41 -27.42 -22.41 -12.95
N ILE A 42 -27.71 -23.71 -12.98
CA ILE A 42 -26.97 -24.74 -12.22
C ILE A 42 -25.47 -24.67 -12.55
N GLN A 43 -25.11 -24.46 -13.82
CA GLN A 43 -23.71 -24.35 -14.22
C GLN A 43 -22.95 -23.16 -13.59
N LYS A 44 -23.64 -22.15 -13.06
CA LYS A 44 -23.05 -20.97 -12.43
C LYS A 44 -22.79 -21.15 -10.93
N SER A 45 -23.32 -22.20 -10.32
CA SER A 45 -23.12 -22.55 -8.92
C SER A 45 -22.25 -23.79 -8.83
N GLN A 46 -21.05 -23.67 -8.25
CA GLN A 46 -20.23 -24.85 -7.96
C GLN A 46 -20.91 -25.75 -6.91
N MET A 47 -21.64 -25.15 -5.97
CA MET A 47 -22.36 -25.90 -4.95
C MET A 47 -23.45 -26.78 -5.56
N LEU A 48 -24.31 -26.25 -6.43
CA LEU A 48 -25.37 -27.05 -7.06
C LEU A 48 -24.80 -28.21 -7.90
N LYS A 49 -23.67 -28.01 -8.59
CA LYS A 49 -22.98 -29.11 -9.30
C LYS A 49 -22.56 -30.21 -8.33
N SER A 50 -21.92 -29.86 -7.23
CA SER A 50 -21.49 -30.83 -6.22
C SER A 50 -22.67 -31.57 -5.57
N MET A 51 -23.80 -30.87 -5.32
CA MET A 51 -25.00 -31.49 -4.76
C MET A 51 -25.66 -32.47 -5.74
N ILE A 52 -25.60 -32.19 -7.05
CA ILE A 52 -26.10 -33.10 -8.09
C ILE A 52 -25.17 -34.32 -8.22
N GLU A 53 -23.86 -34.15 -8.18
CA GLU A 53 -22.88 -35.25 -8.27
C GLU A 53 -23.00 -36.26 -7.12
N VAL A 54 -23.40 -35.79 -5.93
CA VAL A 54 -23.55 -36.61 -4.71
C VAL A 54 -24.96 -37.23 -4.61
N SER A 55 -25.93 -36.75 -5.39
CA SER A 55 -27.32 -37.17 -5.33
C SER A 55 -27.63 -38.20 -6.42
N ASP A 56 -27.92 -39.45 -6.07
CA ASP A 56 -28.41 -40.52 -6.98
C ASP A 56 -29.83 -40.25 -7.53
N ALA A 57 -30.37 -39.04 -7.36
CA ALA A 57 -31.77 -38.74 -7.55
C ALA A 57 -32.15 -38.57 -9.03
N GLN A 58 -32.66 -39.64 -9.63
CA GLN A 58 -33.49 -39.55 -10.84
C GLN A 58 -34.98 -39.30 -10.56
N GLU A 59 -35.44 -39.30 -9.29
CA GLU A 59 -36.89 -39.10 -9.02
C GLU A 59 -37.26 -38.13 -7.88
N ASP A 60 -36.33 -37.71 -7.00
CA ASP A 60 -36.64 -36.80 -5.87
C ASP A 60 -35.92 -35.45 -5.96
N ALA A 61 -36.60 -34.36 -5.55
CA ALA A 61 -36.06 -33.00 -5.58
C ALA A 61 -34.91 -32.79 -4.57
N ILE A 62 -33.81 -32.19 -5.01
CA ILE A 62 -32.62 -31.92 -4.17
C ILE A 62 -32.96 -30.82 -3.16
N THR A 63 -32.74 -31.08 -1.87
CA THR A 63 -33.07 -30.13 -0.80
C THR A 63 -31.96 -29.08 -0.63
N LEU A 64 -32.33 -27.80 -0.56
CA LEU A 64 -31.46 -26.65 -0.26
C LEU A 64 -31.73 -26.20 1.19
N PRO A 65 -31.01 -26.76 2.18
CA PRO A 65 -31.37 -26.62 3.59
C PRO A 65 -31.18 -25.22 4.17
N ASN A 66 -30.35 -24.37 3.54
CA ASN A 66 -29.98 -23.06 4.08
C ASN A 66 -30.49 -21.87 3.24
N ILE A 67 -31.46 -22.11 2.35
CA ILE A 67 -32.04 -21.05 1.52
C ILE A 67 -33.54 -20.94 1.81
N THR A 68 -33.96 -19.75 2.24
CA THR A 68 -35.37 -19.42 2.44
C THR A 68 -36.04 -18.97 1.15
N LEU A 69 -37.38 -19.05 1.08
CA LEU A 69 -38.17 -18.52 -0.04
C LEU A 69 -37.88 -17.03 -0.29
N GLN A 70 -37.70 -16.24 0.77
CA GLN A 70 -37.40 -14.81 0.66
C GLN A 70 -36.07 -14.58 -0.05
N GLN A 71 -35.02 -15.31 0.33
CA GLN A 71 -33.71 -15.19 -0.29
C GLN A 71 -33.73 -15.68 -1.74
N MET A 72 -34.48 -16.74 -2.04
CA MET A 72 -34.65 -17.23 -3.42
C MET A 72 -35.36 -16.19 -4.30
N ASN A 73 -36.39 -15.52 -3.79
CA ASN A 73 -37.10 -14.45 -4.51
C ASN A 73 -36.23 -13.21 -4.77
N LEU A 74 -35.24 -12.94 -3.92
CA LEU A 74 -34.24 -11.89 -4.14
C LEU A 74 -33.17 -12.32 -5.15
N LEU A 75 -32.76 -13.58 -5.11
CA LEU A 75 -31.71 -14.13 -5.97
C LEU A 75 -32.16 -14.31 -7.42
N MET A 76 -33.33 -14.91 -7.66
CA MET A 76 -33.75 -15.31 -9.01
C MET A 76 -33.71 -14.17 -10.05
N PRO A 77 -34.17 -12.94 -9.76
CA PRO A 77 -34.02 -11.81 -10.68
C PRO A 77 -32.55 -11.48 -11.00
N CYS A 78 -31.67 -11.47 -9.99
CA CYS A 78 -30.24 -11.22 -10.17
C CYS A 78 -29.54 -12.34 -10.95
N TRP A 79 -29.94 -13.59 -10.71
CA TRP A 79 -29.36 -14.78 -11.35
C TRP A 79 -29.69 -14.87 -12.84
N VAL A 80 -30.91 -14.44 -13.21
CA VAL A 80 -31.33 -14.31 -14.61
C VAL A 80 -30.58 -13.17 -15.31
N ILE A 81 -30.38 -12.03 -14.64
CA ILE A 81 -29.66 -10.85 -15.18
C ILE A 81 -28.16 -11.12 -15.34
N ALA A 82 -27.55 -11.95 -14.49
CA ALA A 82 -26.13 -12.32 -14.53
C ALA A 82 -25.74 -13.19 -15.75
N ASN A 83 -26.32 -12.95 -16.93
CA ASN A 83 -26.08 -13.65 -18.19
C ASN A 83 -25.01 -12.93 -19.03
N PRO A 84 -24.22 -13.60 -19.88
CA PRO A 84 -23.13 -12.96 -20.65
C PRO A 84 -23.57 -11.87 -21.66
N ARG A 85 -24.87 -11.61 -21.80
CA ARG A 85 -25.45 -10.65 -22.74
C ARG A 85 -25.89 -9.33 -22.10
N HIS A 86 -25.78 -9.19 -20.78
CA HIS A 86 -26.16 -7.97 -20.05
C HIS A 86 -24.93 -7.28 -19.47
N THR A 87 -24.92 -5.96 -19.50
CA THR A 87 -23.81 -5.14 -18.98
C THR A 87 -23.82 -5.17 -17.45
N GLU A 88 -22.63 -5.23 -16.83
CA GLU A 88 -22.44 -5.22 -15.36
C GLU A 88 -23.27 -4.13 -14.65
N THR A 89 -23.58 -3.04 -15.36
CA THR A 89 -24.42 -1.92 -14.94
C THR A 89 -25.86 -2.30 -14.54
N GLU A 90 -26.50 -3.27 -15.21
CA GLU A 90 -27.89 -3.66 -14.91
C GLU A 90 -27.98 -4.46 -13.61
N LEU A 91 -27.03 -5.37 -13.38
CA LEU A 91 -26.92 -6.15 -12.15
C LEU A 91 -26.63 -5.25 -10.95
N ALA A 92 -25.66 -4.33 -11.10
CA ALA A 92 -25.33 -3.33 -10.08
C ALA A 92 -26.54 -2.47 -9.71
N THR A 93 -27.28 -1.98 -10.71
CA THR A 93 -28.49 -1.16 -10.51
C THR A 93 -29.58 -1.94 -9.79
N LYS A 94 -29.79 -3.21 -10.15
CA LYS A 94 -30.80 -4.06 -9.52
C LYS A 94 -30.49 -4.30 -8.05
N ILE A 95 -29.24 -4.65 -7.73
CA ILE A 95 -28.77 -4.90 -6.36
C ILE A 95 -28.87 -3.62 -5.53
N LYS A 96 -28.42 -2.48 -6.07
CA LYS A 96 -28.48 -1.18 -5.40
C LYS A 96 -29.91 -0.77 -5.00
N ASN A 97 -30.92 -1.15 -5.79
CA ASN A 97 -32.31 -0.85 -5.51
C ASN A 97 -32.92 -1.72 -4.40
N TYR A 98 -32.25 -2.80 -3.97
CA TYR A 98 -32.67 -3.52 -2.78
C TYR A 98 -32.30 -2.73 -1.52
N PRO A 99 -33.20 -2.61 -0.52
CA PRO A 99 -32.84 -2.15 0.82
C PRO A 99 -31.67 -2.94 1.39
N LEU A 100 -30.89 -2.32 2.28
CA LEU A 100 -29.68 -2.93 2.85
C LEU A 100 -29.92 -4.33 3.45
N GLU A 101 -31.02 -4.51 4.18
CA GLU A 101 -31.38 -5.82 4.74
C GLU A 101 -31.68 -6.87 3.64
N GLN A 102 -32.29 -6.46 2.52
CA GLN A 102 -32.50 -7.35 1.37
C GLN A 102 -31.18 -7.66 0.63
N GLN A 103 -30.26 -6.70 0.53
CA GLN A 103 -28.92 -6.94 -0.02
C GLN A 103 -28.15 -7.95 0.84
N ARG A 104 -28.25 -7.87 2.17
CA ARG A 104 -27.66 -8.86 3.09
C ARG A 104 -28.26 -10.25 2.91
N GLN A 105 -29.59 -10.35 2.83
CA GLN A 105 -30.27 -11.63 2.57
C GLN A 105 -29.89 -12.23 1.21
N LEU A 106 -29.70 -11.37 0.19
CA LEU A 106 -29.17 -11.81 -1.11
C LEU A 106 -27.75 -12.36 -0.98
N LEU A 107 -26.87 -11.68 -0.24
CA LEU A 107 -25.48 -12.12 -0.03
C LEU A 107 -25.41 -13.51 0.61
N LEU A 108 -26.24 -13.79 1.62
CA LEU A 108 -26.29 -15.10 2.29
C LEU A 108 -26.62 -16.24 1.33
N ALA A 109 -27.62 -16.05 0.45
CA ALA A 109 -27.97 -17.07 -0.54
C ALA A 109 -26.93 -17.23 -1.65
N VAL A 110 -26.30 -16.13 -2.06
CA VAL A 110 -25.28 -16.12 -3.12
C VAL A 110 -23.97 -16.73 -2.65
N ASP A 111 -23.58 -16.50 -1.39
CA ASP A 111 -22.42 -17.13 -0.77
C ASP A 111 -22.64 -18.64 -0.62
N PHE A 112 -23.80 -19.06 -0.12
CA PHE A 112 -24.15 -20.48 -0.03
C PHE A 112 -24.08 -21.13 -1.41
N LEU A 113 -24.79 -20.58 -2.41
CA LEU A 113 -24.78 -21.13 -3.77
C LEU A 113 -23.46 -20.91 -4.52
N ASN A 114 -22.50 -20.18 -3.96
CA ASN A 114 -21.20 -19.89 -4.57
C ASN A 114 -21.33 -19.39 -6.02
N ILE A 115 -21.95 -18.20 -6.17
CA ILE A 115 -22.11 -17.51 -7.47
C ILE A 115 -21.27 -16.21 -7.46
N PRO A 116 -19.98 -16.25 -7.87
CA PRO A 116 -19.02 -15.16 -7.63
C PRO A 116 -19.41 -13.80 -8.21
N GLN A 117 -20.02 -13.78 -9.39
CA GLN A 117 -20.41 -12.53 -10.07
C GLN A 117 -21.42 -11.70 -9.26
N ILE A 118 -22.46 -12.35 -8.75
CA ILE A 118 -23.49 -11.70 -7.94
C ILE A 118 -22.91 -11.38 -6.56
N ARG A 119 -22.05 -12.27 -6.04
CA ARG A 119 -21.39 -12.12 -4.74
C ARG A 119 -20.58 -10.84 -4.71
N ASP A 120 -19.65 -10.68 -5.65
CA ASP A 120 -18.69 -9.59 -5.65
C ASP A 120 -19.37 -8.23 -5.88
N GLU A 121 -20.38 -8.18 -6.75
CA GLU A 121 -21.16 -6.96 -6.96
C GLU A 121 -22.05 -6.64 -5.74
N THR A 122 -22.63 -7.65 -5.08
CA THR A 122 -23.40 -7.45 -3.84
C THR A 122 -22.51 -6.94 -2.71
N ILE A 123 -21.30 -7.50 -2.57
CA ILE A 123 -20.29 -7.02 -1.61
C ILE A 123 -19.94 -5.56 -1.87
N LYS A 124 -19.70 -5.19 -3.12
CA LYS A 124 -19.36 -3.83 -3.54
C LYS A 124 -20.49 -2.82 -3.28
N GLN A 125 -21.74 -3.20 -3.48
CA GLN A 125 -22.87 -2.30 -3.19
C GLN A 125 -23.08 -2.14 -1.67
N ILE A 126 -23.00 -3.25 -0.92
CA ILE A 126 -23.14 -3.23 0.55
C ILE A 126 -22.01 -2.42 1.20
N SER A 127 -20.76 -2.58 0.75
CA SER A 127 -19.59 -1.87 1.31
C SER A 127 -19.61 -0.36 1.09
N ASN A 128 -20.39 0.12 0.12
CA ASN A 128 -20.57 1.54 -0.20
C ASN A 128 -21.83 2.15 0.43
N SER A 129 -22.57 1.37 1.25
CA SER A 129 -23.75 1.88 1.96
C SER A 129 -23.35 2.79 3.11
N THR A 130 -23.73 4.07 3.04
CA THR A 130 -23.50 5.07 4.09
C THR A 130 -24.09 4.63 5.43
N GLU A 131 -25.27 4.01 5.42
CA GLU A 131 -25.95 3.52 6.62
C GLU A 131 -25.14 2.41 7.31
N LEU A 132 -24.60 1.47 6.52
CA LEU A 132 -23.80 0.37 7.04
C LEU A 132 -22.46 0.86 7.59
N ILE A 133 -21.81 1.77 6.87
CA ILE A 133 -20.53 2.37 7.28
C ILE A 133 -20.69 3.11 8.61
N GLU A 134 -21.75 3.90 8.78
CA GLU A 134 -22.00 4.61 10.03
C GLU A 134 -22.34 3.65 11.19
N ARG A 135 -23.13 2.60 10.93
CA ARG A 135 -23.42 1.57 11.93
C ARG A 135 -22.17 0.78 12.34
N PHE A 136 -21.28 0.48 11.38
CA PHE A 136 -19.98 -0.17 11.62
C PHE A 136 -19.04 0.73 12.42
N LYS A 137 -18.97 2.03 12.11
CA LYS A 137 -18.20 3.02 12.89
C LYS A 137 -18.68 3.14 14.34
N GLN A 138 -19.99 3.06 14.57
CA GLN A 138 -20.59 3.24 15.90
C GLN A 138 -20.42 2.03 16.81
N ASN A 139 -20.53 0.80 16.29
CA ASN A 139 -20.43 -0.41 17.10
C ASN A 139 -19.85 -1.62 16.31
N PRO A 140 -18.52 -1.70 16.14
CA PRO A 140 -17.89 -2.76 15.37
C PRO A 140 -18.03 -4.16 15.99
N GLU A 141 -18.12 -4.26 17.33
CA GLU A 141 -18.30 -5.53 18.06
C GLU A 141 -19.63 -6.21 17.72
N SER A 142 -20.69 -5.44 17.50
CA SER A 142 -22.02 -6.00 17.22
C SER A 142 -22.04 -6.88 15.98
N PHE A 143 -21.13 -6.64 15.03
CA PHE A 143 -20.98 -7.44 13.81
C PHE A 143 -20.23 -8.77 14.02
N ILE A 144 -19.56 -8.93 15.17
CA ILE A 144 -18.85 -10.15 15.57
C ILE A 144 -19.71 -10.98 16.52
N GLU A 145 -20.51 -10.33 17.38
CA GLU A 145 -21.27 -10.98 18.47
C GLU A 145 -22.74 -11.32 18.14
N SER A 146 -23.39 -10.68 17.17
CA SER A 146 -24.83 -10.90 16.93
C SER A 146 -25.13 -12.26 16.30
N GLU A 147 -26.20 -12.94 16.73
CA GLU A 147 -26.66 -14.23 16.17
C GLU A 147 -26.97 -14.19 14.66
N GLU A 148 -27.33 -13.02 14.11
CA GLU A 148 -27.44 -12.79 12.65
C GLU A 148 -26.10 -12.92 11.91
N PHE A 149 -24.97 -12.94 12.63
CA PHE A 149 -23.59 -12.91 12.12
C PHE A 149 -22.68 -13.92 12.86
N ASN A 150 -23.29 -14.88 13.57
CA ASN A 150 -22.60 -15.83 14.44
C ASN A 150 -21.97 -17.01 13.66
N THR A 151 -20.75 -17.30 14.09
CA THR A 151 -19.71 -18.22 13.62
C THR A 151 -20.06 -19.71 13.45
N ALA A 152 -21.28 -20.13 13.77
CA ALA A 152 -21.72 -21.51 13.53
C ALA A 152 -22.36 -21.71 12.14
N THR A 153 -22.84 -20.64 11.48
CA THR A 153 -23.52 -20.79 10.18
C THR A 153 -23.25 -19.72 9.13
N ASN A 154 -22.82 -18.48 9.42
CA ASN A 154 -22.54 -17.50 8.35
C ASN A 154 -21.62 -16.36 8.83
N PHE A 155 -20.32 -16.50 8.58
CA PHE A 155 -19.42 -15.34 8.59
C PHE A 155 -19.81 -14.44 7.42
N LEU A 156 -19.80 -13.10 7.60
CA LEU A 156 -19.70 -12.20 6.45
C LEU A 156 -18.55 -12.71 5.56
N PRO A 157 -18.70 -12.73 4.22
CA PRO A 157 -17.59 -13.09 3.37
C PRO A 157 -16.41 -12.21 3.74
N HIS A 158 -15.26 -12.82 4.04
CA HIS A 158 -14.02 -12.14 4.46
C HIS A 158 -13.74 -10.90 3.59
N ASP A 159 -14.14 -10.95 2.33
CA ASP A 159 -14.04 -9.90 1.34
C ASP A 159 -14.90 -8.66 1.66
N LEU A 160 -16.12 -8.80 2.18
CA LEU A 160 -16.97 -7.67 2.58
C LEU A 160 -16.41 -6.95 3.81
N LEU A 161 -15.94 -7.71 4.80
CA LEU A 161 -15.30 -7.12 5.97
C LEU A 161 -14.00 -6.41 5.57
N LYS A 162 -13.22 -7.00 4.64
CA LYS A 162 -12.04 -6.36 4.03
C LYS A 162 -12.39 -5.08 3.24
N GLN A 163 -13.57 -5.00 2.61
CA GLN A 163 -14.00 -3.81 1.88
C GLN A 163 -14.50 -2.69 2.81
N LEU A 164 -15.32 -3.02 3.82
CA LEU A 164 -15.80 -2.04 4.82
C LEU A 164 -14.67 -1.38 5.62
N THR A 165 -13.53 -2.06 5.69
CA THR A 165 -12.38 -1.66 6.51
C THR A 165 -11.33 -0.88 5.73
N LYS A 166 -11.30 -1.03 4.40
CA LYS A 166 -10.69 -0.04 3.50
C LYS A 166 -11.37 1.33 3.62
N ASN A 167 -12.66 1.36 3.99
CA ASN A 167 -13.48 2.57 4.08
C ASN A 167 -13.59 3.14 5.53
N SER A 168 -12.89 2.56 6.51
CA SER A 168 -12.93 3.04 7.91
C SER A 168 -11.55 3.41 8.45
N ASN A 169 -11.42 4.68 8.84
CA ASN A 169 -10.19 5.36 9.27
C ASN A 169 -9.69 4.89 10.64
N PHE A 170 -8.72 3.99 10.76
CA PHE A 170 -8.13 3.72 12.08
C PHE A 170 -6.72 3.15 12.03
N TYR A 171 -5.63 3.95 12.08
CA TYR A 171 -4.29 3.51 12.59
C TYR A 171 -3.34 4.66 12.94
N CYS A 172 -2.76 4.64 14.15
CA CYS A 172 -1.32 4.83 14.39
C CYS A 172 -0.98 4.32 15.81
N PHE A 173 -0.23 3.21 15.91
CA PHE A 173 0.50 2.89 17.13
C PHE A 173 1.97 3.15 16.87
N LEU A 174 2.56 4.02 17.67
CA LEU A 174 3.98 4.33 17.61
C LEU A 174 4.71 3.41 18.58
N ASN A 175 5.55 2.52 18.08
CA ASN A 175 6.56 1.90 18.92
C ASN A 175 7.67 2.94 19.13
N ASP A 176 7.79 3.46 20.35
CA ASP A 176 8.91 4.31 20.75
C ASP A 176 10.19 3.46 20.83
N LEU A 177 11.24 3.91 20.17
CA LEU A 177 12.50 3.22 20.12
C LEU A 177 13.64 4.19 20.41
N GLU A 178 14.24 4.00 21.57
CA GLU A 178 15.34 4.79 22.07
C GLU A 178 16.67 4.20 21.56
N ILE A 179 17.42 4.99 20.82
CA ILE A 179 18.80 4.65 20.44
C ILE A 179 19.68 5.08 21.63
N ALA A 180 19.82 4.18 22.61
CA ALA A 180 20.49 4.47 23.86
C ALA A 180 21.98 4.84 23.67
N GLY A 181 22.45 5.85 24.41
CA GLY A 181 23.87 6.15 24.61
C GLY A 181 24.54 7.13 23.64
N HIS A 182 23.81 7.65 22.64
CA HIS A 182 24.37 8.62 21.68
C HIS A 182 23.39 9.76 21.36
N THR A 183 23.88 11.00 21.42
CA THR A 183 23.15 12.17 20.90
C THR A 183 23.11 12.07 19.37
N ILE A 184 21.91 11.97 18.80
CA ILE A 184 21.70 11.98 17.36
C ILE A 184 21.59 13.44 16.90
N ARG A 185 22.16 13.77 15.74
CA ARG A 185 22.00 15.07 15.07
C ARG A 185 20.93 15.06 13.99
N ASP A 186 20.77 13.93 13.31
CA ASP A 186 19.78 13.74 12.26
C ASP A 186 19.53 12.24 12.07
N ALA A 187 18.33 11.85 11.68
CA ALA A 187 18.05 10.48 11.27
C ALA A 187 17.05 10.41 10.12
N SER A 188 17.27 9.45 9.23
CA SER A 188 16.43 9.16 8.07
C SER A 188 16.23 7.65 7.96
N ALA A 189 15.17 7.20 7.31
CA ALA A 189 15.06 5.81 6.87
C ALA A 189 15.08 5.71 5.35
N SER A 190 15.55 4.59 4.82
CA SER A 190 15.44 4.22 3.42
C SER A 190 15.35 2.71 3.30
N ASN A 191 14.35 2.21 2.56
CA ASN A 191 14.22 0.79 2.22
C ASN A 191 14.34 -0.16 3.43
N GLY A 192 13.74 0.19 4.57
CA GLY A 192 13.75 -0.63 5.79
C GLY A 192 15.00 -0.49 6.68
N VAL A 193 15.91 0.44 6.34
CA VAL A 193 17.10 0.77 7.14
C VAL A 193 17.00 2.20 7.65
N ILE A 194 17.22 2.39 8.95
CA ILE A 194 17.38 3.68 9.61
C ILE A 194 18.85 4.06 9.61
N VAL A 195 19.14 5.29 9.24
CA VAL A 195 20.46 5.91 9.31
C VAL A 195 20.36 7.07 10.29
N ALA A 196 21.18 7.06 11.34
CA ALA A 196 21.31 8.19 12.26
C ALA A 196 22.73 8.76 12.20
N ARG A 197 22.84 10.07 12.03
CA ARG A 197 24.07 10.83 12.22
C ARG A 197 24.18 11.17 13.71
N LEU A 198 25.31 10.86 14.31
CA LEU A 198 25.60 11.15 15.71
C LEU A 198 26.31 12.51 15.86
N GLU A 199 26.47 12.97 17.10
CA GLU A 199 27.11 14.24 17.43
C GLU A 199 28.60 14.32 17.02
N ASP A 200 29.29 13.19 17.02
CA ASP A 200 30.66 13.03 16.51
C ASP A 200 30.74 12.95 14.97
N ASP A 201 29.62 13.24 14.29
CA ASP A 201 29.43 13.16 12.85
C ASP A 201 29.55 11.75 12.24
N THR A 202 29.68 10.71 13.08
CA THR A 202 29.59 9.32 12.61
C THR A 202 28.16 8.99 12.22
N LYS A 203 28.00 8.06 11.27
CA LYS A 203 26.69 7.54 10.89
C LYS A 203 26.55 6.10 11.37
N ARG A 204 25.43 5.81 12.00
CA ARG A 204 25.03 4.46 12.38
C ARG A 204 23.79 4.03 11.62
N TYR A 205 23.70 2.73 11.39
CA TYR A 205 22.71 2.10 10.53
C TYR A 205 22.01 1.01 11.31
N TRP A 206 20.69 0.89 11.15
CA TRP A 206 19.89 -0.16 11.76
C TRP A 206 18.87 -0.69 10.77
N THR A 207 18.72 -2.00 10.68
CA THR A 207 17.58 -2.61 10.00
C THR A 207 16.39 -2.69 10.94
N ILE A 208 15.19 -2.61 10.38
CA ILE A 208 13.94 -2.84 11.11
C ILE A 208 13.56 -4.31 10.94
N ASN A 209 13.54 -5.05 12.04
CA ASN A 209 13.08 -6.43 12.06
C ASN A 209 11.55 -6.51 11.84
N PRO A 210 11.00 -7.67 11.41
CA PRO A 210 9.55 -7.85 11.27
C PRO A 210 8.74 -7.56 12.54
N ASP A 211 9.35 -7.73 13.71
CA ASP A 211 8.75 -7.41 15.02
C ASP A 211 8.86 -5.91 15.40
N ASN A 212 9.50 -5.10 14.55
CA ASN A 212 9.82 -3.68 14.72
C ASN A 212 10.91 -3.38 15.75
N SER A 213 11.72 -4.37 16.13
CA SER A 213 12.99 -4.12 16.83
C SER A 213 14.05 -3.60 15.86
N LEU A 214 15.00 -2.82 16.36
CA LEU A 214 16.16 -2.39 15.57
C LEU A 214 17.31 -3.38 15.74
N GLN A 215 17.90 -3.78 14.63
CA GLN A 215 19.14 -4.52 14.60
C GLN A 215 20.26 -3.61 14.07
N PRO A 216 21.32 -3.34 14.86
CA PRO A 216 22.47 -2.57 14.40
C PRO A 216 23.09 -3.25 13.19
N LEU A 217 23.36 -2.45 12.17
CA LEU A 217 24.05 -2.89 10.98
C LEU A 217 25.53 -2.56 11.13
N GLU A 218 26.26 -3.47 11.78
CA GLU A 218 27.69 -3.32 12.03
C GLU A 218 28.51 -3.95 10.90
N ILE A 219 29.39 -3.15 10.30
CA ILE A 219 30.39 -3.64 9.36
C ILE A 219 31.67 -3.85 10.15
N ALA A 220 32.00 -5.11 10.40
CA ALA A 220 33.14 -5.48 11.24
C ALA A 220 34.43 -4.77 10.80
N GLY A 221 35.04 -4.01 11.72
CA GLY A 221 36.33 -3.35 11.53
C GLY A 221 36.31 -2.05 10.72
N HIS A 222 35.15 -1.54 10.31
CA HIS A 222 35.06 -0.34 9.47
C HIS A 222 34.01 0.66 9.94
N THR A 223 34.36 1.95 9.97
CA THR A 223 33.41 3.05 10.18
C THR A 223 32.83 3.50 8.84
N ILE A 224 31.50 3.55 8.74
CA ILE A 224 30.81 4.05 7.55
C ILE A 224 30.76 5.59 7.60
N LYS A 225 31.31 6.27 6.58
CA LYS A 225 31.23 7.72 6.45
C LYS A 225 29.96 8.16 5.72
N PHE A 226 29.60 7.43 4.67
CA PHE A 226 28.42 7.67 3.87
C PHE A 226 27.92 6.34 3.31
N ALA A 227 26.60 6.15 3.21
CA ALA A 227 26.06 5.02 2.49
C ALA A 227 24.73 5.35 1.82
N ASN A 228 24.56 4.84 0.61
CA ASN A 228 23.29 4.82 -0.09
C ASN A 228 22.70 3.42 0.00
N ILE A 229 21.36 3.35 0.07
CA ILE A 229 20.64 2.08 0.22
C ILE A 229 19.58 1.98 -0.88
N TYR A 230 19.74 0.98 -1.73
CA TYR A 230 18.90 0.72 -2.90
C TYR A 230 18.43 -0.73 -2.87
N ASP A 231 17.13 -1.00 -2.76
CA ASP A 231 16.58 -2.36 -2.90
C ASP A 231 17.37 -3.46 -2.17
N ARG A 232 17.61 -3.26 -0.86
CA ARG A 232 18.41 -4.15 0.02
C ARG A 232 19.91 -4.19 -0.26
N VAL A 233 20.44 -3.31 -1.10
CA VAL A 233 21.89 -3.14 -1.31
C VAL A 233 22.34 -1.89 -0.59
N ILE A 234 23.37 -2.02 0.22
CA ILE A 234 24.06 -0.90 0.86
C ILE A 234 25.35 -0.67 0.10
N ILE A 235 25.57 0.57 -0.32
CA ILE A 235 26.84 1.00 -0.91
C ILE A 235 27.40 2.06 0.01
N ALA A 236 28.48 1.73 0.71
CA ALA A 236 29.08 2.59 1.70
C ALA A 236 30.48 3.02 1.30
N THR A 237 30.76 4.31 1.47
CA THR A 237 32.13 4.84 1.53
C THR A 237 32.58 4.79 2.98
N LEU A 238 33.69 4.10 3.19
CA LEU A 238 34.31 3.90 4.49
C LEU A 238 35.27 5.06 4.82
N GLU A 239 35.70 5.12 6.08
CA GLU A 239 36.63 6.14 6.57
C GLU A 239 37.99 6.13 5.87
N ASP A 240 38.42 4.96 5.38
CA ASP A 240 39.63 4.78 4.55
C ASP A 240 39.44 5.20 3.08
N HIS A 241 38.31 5.85 2.76
CA HIS A 241 37.91 6.26 1.42
C HIS A 241 37.64 5.12 0.44
N THR A 242 37.58 3.87 0.90
CA THR A 242 37.17 2.75 0.05
C THR A 242 35.65 2.70 -0.05
N THR A 243 35.13 2.48 -1.26
CA THR A 243 33.72 2.16 -1.46
C THR A 243 33.56 0.64 -1.41
N ARG A 244 32.56 0.20 -0.67
CA ARG A 244 32.20 -1.22 -0.54
C ARG A 244 30.68 -1.35 -0.62
N ALA A 245 30.23 -2.52 -1.01
CA ALA A 245 28.82 -2.81 -1.12
C ALA A 245 28.46 -4.11 -0.40
N TRP A 246 27.24 -4.19 0.09
CA TRP A 246 26.67 -5.36 0.75
C TRP A 246 25.21 -5.55 0.33
N THR A 247 24.77 -6.78 0.23
CA THR A 247 23.34 -7.12 0.22
C THR A 247 22.86 -7.37 1.65
N ILE A 248 21.62 -6.97 1.92
CA ILE A 248 20.89 -7.23 3.16
C ILE A 248 20.03 -8.47 2.93
N ASN A 249 20.36 -9.54 3.64
CA ASN A 249 19.60 -10.78 3.62
C ASN A 249 18.24 -10.62 4.33
N PRO A 250 17.27 -11.53 4.12
CA PRO A 250 15.97 -11.47 4.80
C PRO A 250 16.04 -11.51 6.34
N ASP A 251 17.11 -12.07 6.89
CA ASP A 251 17.41 -12.10 8.33
C ASP A 251 18.20 -10.86 8.81
N ASN A 252 18.32 -9.84 7.95
CA ASN A 252 19.08 -8.61 8.14
C ASN A 252 20.61 -8.80 8.30
N SER A 253 21.14 -9.98 8.02
CA SER A 253 22.59 -10.17 7.90
C SER A 253 23.13 -9.49 6.63
N LEU A 254 24.38 -9.04 6.70
CA LEU A 254 25.07 -8.44 5.56
C LEU A 254 25.91 -9.47 4.82
N GLN A 255 25.74 -9.56 3.50
CA GLN A 255 26.63 -10.30 2.62
C GLN A 255 27.47 -9.31 1.79
N PRO A 256 28.81 -9.37 1.84
CA PRO A 256 29.66 -8.46 1.05
C PRO A 256 29.55 -8.75 -0.45
N LEU A 257 29.49 -7.67 -1.23
CA LEU A 257 29.56 -7.70 -2.69
C LEU A 257 31.03 -7.63 -3.11
N GLU A 258 31.64 -8.79 -3.32
CA GLU A 258 33.03 -8.89 -3.76
C GLU A 258 33.13 -9.20 -5.26
N ILE A 259 33.94 -8.41 -5.96
CA ILE A 259 34.28 -8.64 -7.36
C ILE A 259 35.77 -9.00 -7.40
N ALA A 260 36.06 -10.27 -7.68
CA ALA A 260 37.41 -10.81 -7.61
C ALA A 260 38.41 -9.94 -8.41
N GLY A 261 39.45 -9.46 -7.71
CA GLY A 261 40.55 -8.68 -8.28
C GLY A 261 40.28 -7.19 -8.48
N HIS A 262 39.11 -6.66 -8.11
CA HIS A 262 38.75 -5.26 -8.33
C HIS A 262 38.14 -4.60 -7.10
N THR A 263 38.33 -3.29 -6.99
CA THR A 263 37.65 -2.46 -5.99
C THR A 263 36.46 -1.76 -6.63
N ILE A 264 35.32 -1.72 -5.94
CA ILE A 264 34.15 -0.95 -6.39
C ILE A 264 34.41 0.54 -6.09
N GLN A 265 34.32 1.41 -7.09
CA GLN A 265 34.44 2.86 -6.94
C GLN A 265 33.08 3.50 -6.68
N TYR A 266 32.10 3.11 -7.49
CA TYR A 266 30.72 3.57 -7.43
C TYR A 266 29.80 2.40 -7.72
N ALA A 267 28.60 2.41 -7.17
CA ALA A 267 27.56 1.48 -7.58
C ALA A 267 26.19 2.15 -7.51
N SER A 268 25.24 1.58 -8.24
CA SER A 268 23.80 1.88 -8.13
C SER A 268 23.03 0.58 -8.24
N ALA A 269 21.86 0.48 -7.62
CA ALA A 269 21.02 -0.69 -7.76
C ALA A 269 19.56 -0.29 -7.99
N SER A 270 18.84 -1.13 -8.71
CA SER A 270 17.41 -1.00 -8.92
C SER A 270 16.77 -2.31 -9.35
N ASN A 271 15.58 -2.62 -8.83
CA ASN A 271 14.78 -3.80 -9.17
C ASN A 271 15.61 -5.09 -9.16
N GLY A 272 16.46 -5.26 -8.15
CA GLY A 272 17.32 -6.44 -8.02
C GLY A 272 18.51 -6.49 -8.96
N VAL A 273 18.81 -5.45 -9.74
CA VAL A 273 20.04 -5.35 -10.54
C VAL A 273 20.98 -4.30 -9.95
N ILE A 274 22.26 -4.66 -9.83
CA ILE A 274 23.33 -3.82 -9.30
C ILE A 274 24.29 -3.51 -10.45
N ILE A 275 24.60 -2.23 -10.66
CA ILE A 275 25.66 -1.78 -11.55
C ILE A 275 26.81 -1.28 -10.68
N ALA A 276 27.98 -1.88 -10.84
CA ALA A 276 29.20 -1.50 -10.15
C ALA A 276 30.23 -0.95 -11.15
N GLU A 277 30.71 0.26 -10.90
CA GLU A 277 31.91 0.82 -11.52
C GLU A 277 33.13 0.36 -10.73
N LEU A 278 34.11 -0.17 -11.44
CA LEU A 278 35.35 -0.71 -10.88
C LEU A 278 36.48 0.31 -10.96
N ASP A 279 37.56 0.03 -10.23
CA ASP A 279 38.80 0.81 -10.20
C ASP A 279 39.53 0.91 -11.55
N ASP A 280 39.25 -0.01 -12.48
CA ASP A 280 39.72 0.03 -13.87
C ASP A 280 38.75 0.75 -14.83
N TYR A 281 37.74 1.44 -14.28
CA TYR A 281 36.66 2.12 -15.01
C TYR A 281 35.77 1.21 -15.85
N THR A 282 35.80 -0.10 -15.61
CA THR A 282 34.84 -1.03 -16.21
C THR A 282 33.56 -1.14 -15.37
N TYR A 283 32.47 -1.52 -16.03
CA TYR A 283 31.17 -1.66 -15.40
C TYR A 283 30.76 -3.13 -15.35
N LYS A 284 30.41 -3.63 -14.17
CA LYS A 284 29.85 -4.96 -13.99
C LYS A 284 28.42 -4.91 -13.46
N ILE A 285 27.67 -5.94 -13.80
CA ILE A 285 26.30 -6.15 -13.40
C ILE A 285 26.21 -7.37 -12.53
N LEU A 286 25.44 -7.25 -11.46
CA LEU A 286 25.01 -8.36 -10.64
C LEU A 286 23.49 -8.33 -10.52
N THR A 287 22.91 -9.50 -10.31
CA THR A 287 21.49 -9.70 -10.11
C THR A 287 21.27 -10.34 -8.75
N ILE A 288 20.32 -9.81 -8.00
CA ILE A 288 19.80 -10.41 -6.77
C ILE A 288 18.73 -11.41 -7.19
N ASN A 289 19.03 -12.69 -7.02
CA ASN A 289 18.10 -13.78 -7.31
C ASN A 289 16.93 -13.79 -6.32
N PRO A 290 15.80 -14.47 -6.62
CA PRO A 290 14.66 -14.55 -5.70
C PRO A 290 14.97 -15.12 -4.31
N ASP A 291 16.02 -15.93 -4.19
CA ASP A 291 16.53 -16.47 -2.92
C ASP A 291 17.47 -15.50 -2.17
N ASN A 292 17.67 -14.28 -2.69
CA ASN A 292 18.60 -13.23 -2.26
C ASN A 292 20.08 -13.56 -2.50
N SER A 293 20.40 -14.65 -3.20
CA SER A 293 21.77 -14.88 -3.66
C SER A 293 22.15 -13.89 -4.76
N LEU A 294 23.44 -13.56 -4.84
CA LEU A 294 23.98 -12.73 -5.91
C LEU A 294 24.40 -13.60 -7.09
N SER A 295 24.07 -13.16 -8.31
CA SER A 295 24.62 -13.73 -9.52
C SER A 295 26.13 -13.45 -9.64
N SER A 296 26.81 -14.22 -10.49
CA SER A 296 28.21 -13.96 -10.79
C SER A 296 28.36 -12.63 -11.55
N PRO A 297 29.31 -11.74 -11.17
CA PRO A 297 29.50 -10.47 -11.86
C PRO A 297 29.72 -10.65 -13.36
N GLN A 298 28.86 -10.05 -14.17
CA GLN A 298 28.98 -10.04 -15.64
C GLN A 298 29.38 -8.63 -16.12
N PRO A 299 30.12 -8.50 -17.24
CA PRO A 299 30.38 -7.19 -17.81
C PRO A 299 29.07 -6.55 -18.32
N LEU A 300 28.89 -5.25 -18.08
CA LEU A 300 27.88 -4.46 -18.78
C LEU A 300 28.43 -4.12 -20.16
N GLU A 301 28.01 -4.88 -21.17
CA GLU A 301 28.46 -4.70 -22.54
C GLU A 301 27.39 -4.03 -23.40
N ILE A 302 27.82 -3.02 -24.14
CA ILE A 302 27.04 -2.44 -25.24
C ILE A 302 27.90 -2.65 -26.48
N GLU A 303 27.40 -3.47 -27.41
CA GLU A 303 28.18 -3.95 -28.56
C GLU A 303 28.87 -2.79 -29.31
N GLY A 304 30.19 -2.87 -29.44
CA GLY A 304 31.00 -1.88 -30.15
C GLY A 304 31.26 -0.57 -29.41
N HIS A 305 30.88 -0.44 -28.13
CA HIS A 305 31.02 0.80 -27.39
C HIS A 305 31.62 0.62 -25.99
N THR A 306 32.53 1.52 -25.61
CA THR A 306 33.03 1.63 -24.23
C THR A 306 32.08 2.49 -23.39
N ILE A 307 31.71 2.01 -22.21
CA ILE A 307 30.87 2.74 -21.25
C ILE A 307 31.75 3.66 -20.38
N ARG A 308 31.33 4.91 -20.23
CA ARG A 308 32.00 5.95 -19.41
C ARG A 308 31.21 6.35 -18.17
N GLY A 309 29.96 5.91 -18.08
CA GLY A 309 29.06 6.23 -16.99
C GLY A 309 27.82 5.37 -17.09
N ALA A 310 27.34 4.80 -15.99
CA ALA A 310 26.07 4.10 -15.96
C ALA A 310 25.36 4.30 -14.62
N LYS A 311 24.04 4.48 -14.66
CA LYS A 311 23.20 4.60 -13.48
C LYS A 311 21.92 3.80 -13.67
N ALA A 312 21.55 3.01 -12.66
CA ALA A 312 20.26 2.34 -12.57
C ALA A 312 19.33 3.05 -11.58
N GLU A 313 18.06 3.25 -11.94
CA GLU A 313 17.01 3.70 -11.03
C GLU A 313 15.62 3.25 -11.53
N ASN A 314 14.78 2.75 -10.62
CA ASN A 314 13.43 2.24 -10.87
C ASN A 314 13.28 1.36 -12.14
N GLY A 315 14.17 0.39 -12.32
CA GLY A 315 14.14 -0.57 -13.43
C GLY A 315 14.70 -0.05 -14.75
N VAL A 316 15.29 1.14 -14.77
CA VAL A 316 15.85 1.75 -15.99
C VAL A 316 17.33 2.05 -15.78
N ILE A 317 18.13 1.76 -16.80
CA ILE A 317 19.57 2.01 -16.84
C ILE A 317 19.84 3.05 -17.91
N VAL A 318 20.52 4.13 -17.55
CA VAL A 318 21.09 5.10 -18.50
C VAL A 318 22.60 4.92 -18.55
N ALA A 319 23.15 4.72 -19.75
CA ALA A 319 24.57 4.51 -19.98
C ALA A 319 25.14 5.57 -20.92
N LYS A 320 26.21 6.26 -20.49
CA LYS A 320 27.01 7.16 -21.31
C LYS A 320 28.11 6.37 -22.00
N LEU A 321 28.24 6.55 -23.29
CA LEU A 321 29.27 5.92 -24.11
C LEU A 321 30.43 6.87 -24.36
N GLU A 322 31.58 6.33 -24.79
CA GLU A 322 32.78 7.11 -25.09
C GLU A 322 32.64 8.08 -26.25
N ASP A 323 31.70 7.83 -27.17
CA ASP A 323 31.34 8.71 -28.28
C ASP A 323 30.41 9.87 -27.85
N ASN A 324 30.19 10.04 -26.54
CA ASN A 324 29.27 10.98 -25.91
C ASN A 324 27.78 10.75 -26.28
N THR A 325 27.43 9.59 -26.83
CA THR A 325 26.03 9.19 -26.97
C THR A 325 25.55 8.43 -25.74
N TRP A 326 24.22 8.32 -25.61
CA TRP A 326 23.59 7.65 -24.48
C TRP A 326 22.81 6.42 -24.95
N ARG A 327 22.73 5.41 -24.10
CA ARG A 327 21.87 4.24 -24.27
C ARG A 327 20.97 4.07 -23.07
N VAL A 328 19.79 3.53 -23.33
CA VAL A 328 18.82 3.16 -22.29
C VAL A 328 18.59 1.66 -22.36
N LEU A 329 18.59 1.02 -21.20
CA LEU A 329 18.19 -0.37 -21.01
C LEU A 329 17.11 -0.42 -19.94
N THR A 330 16.24 -1.42 -20.02
CA THR A 330 15.23 -1.70 -19.01
C THR A 330 15.54 -3.04 -18.35
N ILE A 331 15.27 -3.13 -17.06
CA ILE A 331 15.39 -4.34 -16.25
C ILE A 331 14.02 -5.02 -16.28
N ASN A 332 13.96 -6.19 -16.90
CA ASN A 332 12.74 -6.99 -16.97
C ASN A 332 12.42 -7.62 -15.61
N PRO A 333 11.18 -8.11 -15.37
CA PRO A 333 10.80 -8.73 -14.11
C PRO A 333 11.61 -9.96 -13.69
N ASP A 334 12.28 -10.62 -14.64
CA ASP A 334 13.21 -11.74 -14.40
C ASP A 334 14.66 -11.27 -14.15
N ASN A 335 14.85 -9.96 -13.97
CA ASN A 335 16.11 -9.24 -13.82
C ASN A 335 17.04 -9.32 -15.04
N SER A 336 16.56 -9.81 -16.19
CA SER A 336 17.28 -9.69 -17.46
C SER A 336 17.25 -8.25 -17.98
N LEU A 337 18.22 -7.89 -18.83
CA LEU A 337 18.27 -6.58 -19.46
C LEU A 337 17.67 -6.63 -20.86
N SER A 338 16.90 -5.61 -21.21
CA SER A 338 16.49 -5.40 -22.60
C SER A 338 17.66 -4.96 -23.48
N SER A 339 17.46 -5.06 -24.80
CA SER A 339 18.45 -4.60 -25.77
C SER A 339 18.70 -3.09 -25.62
N PRO A 340 19.96 -2.62 -25.68
CA PRO A 340 20.28 -1.20 -25.57
C PRO A 340 19.60 -0.36 -26.66
N GLN A 341 18.82 0.63 -26.26
CA GLN A 341 18.17 1.57 -27.18
C GLN A 341 18.95 2.90 -27.25
N PRO A 342 19.11 3.52 -28.43
CA PRO A 342 19.72 4.83 -28.55
C PRO A 342 18.86 5.90 -27.87
N LEU A 343 19.46 6.62 -26.92
CA LEU A 343 18.87 7.82 -26.34
C LEU A 343 19.47 9.04 -27.05
N GLY A 344 18.75 9.52 -28.06
CA GLY A 344 19.16 10.66 -28.87
C GLY A 344 17.97 11.55 -29.21
N ILE A 345 18.20 12.87 -29.17
CA ILE A 345 17.22 13.86 -29.58
C ILE A 345 17.76 14.51 -30.85
N ALA A 346 17.04 14.34 -31.97
CA ALA A 346 17.52 14.79 -33.28
C ALA A 346 17.85 16.29 -33.27
N GLY A 347 19.10 16.63 -33.62
CA GLY A 347 19.59 18.01 -33.66
C GLY A 347 20.02 18.62 -32.33
N HIS A 348 19.82 17.91 -31.20
CA HIS A 348 20.16 18.41 -29.87
C HIS A 348 20.94 17.36 -29.08
N PRO A 349 22.29 17.44 -29.04
CA PRO A 349 23.12 16.59 -28.22
C PRO A 349 22.72 16.61 -26.74
N ILE A 350 22.66 15.44 -26.12
CA ILE A 350 22.37 15.33 -24.67
C ILE A 350 23.67 15.56 -23.90
N ARG A 351 23.71 16.66 -23.15
CA ARG A 351 24.83 17.03 -22.28
C ARG A 351 24.88 16.15 -21.04
N TYR A 352 23.73 15.96 -20.42
CA TYR A 352 23.56 15.20 -19.19
C TYR A 352 22.21 14.49 -19.18
N THR A 353 22.16 13.31 -18.57
CA THR A 353 20.88 12.65 -18.31
C THR A 353 20.86 11.99 -16.95
N SER A 354 19.67 11.97 -16.37
CA SER A 354 19.37 11.26 -15.14
C SER A 354 18.04 10.55 -15.29
N VAL A 355 17.89 9.43 -14.59
CA VAL A 355 16.61 8.75 -14.45
C VAL A 355 16.11 8.90 -13.02
N SER A 356 14.81 9.13 -12.86
CA SER A 356 14.13 9.11 -11.56
C SER A 356 12.68 8.66 -11.69
N ASN A 357 12.23 7.73 -10.83
CA ASN A 357 10.91 7.06 -10.91
C ASN A 357 10.49 6.64 -12.33
N GLY A 358 11.42 6.11 -13.13
CA GLY A 358 11.16 5.66 -14.51
C GLY A 358 11.08 6.78 -15.56
N VAL A 359 11.32 8.03 -15.16
CA VAL A 359 11.37 9.21 -16.03
C VAL A 359 12.82 9.57 -16.31
N ILE A 360 13.16 9.69 -17.59
CA ILE A 360 14.48 10.10 -18.05
C ILE A 360 14.45 11.60 -18.32
N PHE A 361 15.31 12.35 -17.63
CA PHE A 361 15.54 13.76 -17.87
C PHE A 361 16.78 13.90 -18.76
N ALA A 362 16.63 14.53 -19.91
CA ALA A 362 17.71 14.82 -20.84
C ALA A 362 17.93 16.33 -20.88
N GLU A 363 19.06 16.78 -20.33
CA GLU A 363 19.53 18.15 -20.48
C GLU A 363 20.29 18.27 -21.80
N LEU A 364 19.83 19.17 -22.65
CA LEU A 364 20.38 19.43 -23.97
C LEU A 364 21.52 20.44 -23.92
N ASP A 365 22.29 20.54 -25.00
CA ASP A 365 23.41 21.48 -25.13
C ASP A 365 22.99 22.95 -25.11
N ASP A 366 21.74 23.25 -25.47
CA ASP A 366 21.08 24.55 -25.34
C ASP A 366 20.49 24.82 -23.94
N TYR A 367 20.79 23.96 -22.96
CA TYR A 367 20.31 24.02 -21.57
C TYR A 367 18.78 23.87 -21.42
N THR A 368 18.09 23.38 -22.45
CA THR A 368 16.69 22.96 -22.33
C THR A 368 16.59 21.53 -21.82
N TYR A 369 15.45 21.19 -21.22
CA TYR A 369 15.18 19.84 -20.74
C TYR A 369 14.14 19.18 -21.64
N LYS A 370 14.40 17.93 -22.01
CA LYS A 370 13.37 17.01 -22.49
C LYS A 370 13.21 15.86 -21.53
N ILE A 371 12.00 15.32 -21.49
CA ILE A 371 11.72 14.11 -20.73
C ILE A 371 11.31 12.98 -21.65
N LEU A 372 11.64 11.77 -21.23
CA LEU A 372 11.21 10.53 -21.86
C LEU A 372 10.76 9.56 -20.76
N THR A 373 9.85 8.68 -21.09
CA THR A 373 9.43 7.56 -20.25
C THR A 373 9.62 6.26 -21.00
N ILE A 374 9.54 5.15 -20.26
CA ILE A 374 9.52 3.80 -20.82
C ILE A 374 8.07 3.36 -20.98
N ASN A 375 7.67 3.05 -22.21
CA ASN A 375 6.35 2.50 -22.49
C ASN A 375 6.25 1.04 -21.98
N PRO A 376 5.02 0.51 -21.77
CA PRO A 376 4.83 -0.88 -21.31
C PRO A 376 5.47 -1.96 -22.20
N ASP A 377 5.76 -1.65 -23.46
CA ASP A 377 6.46 -2.53 -24.41
C ASP A 377 7.99 -2.37 -24.39
N ASN A 378 8.54 -1.69 -23.36
CA ASN A 378 9.94 -1.31 -23.21
C ASN A 378 10.49 -0.35 -24.28
N SER A 379 9.66 0.26 -25.13
CA SER A 379 10.11 1.31 -26.04
C SER A 379 10.23 2.67 -25.33
N LEU A 380 11.16 3.51 -25.78
CA LEU A 380 11.24 4.91 -25.37
C LEU A 380 10.04 5.71 -25.90
N SER A 381 9.44 6.54 -25.05
CA SER A 381 8.45 7.53 -25.47
C SER A 381 9.08 8.59 -26.38
N ASN A 382 8.24 9.33 -27.10
CA ASN A 382 8.71 10.51 -27.82
C ASN A 382 9.20 11.58 -26.81
N PRO A 383 10.35 12.23 -27.06
CA PRO A 383 10.85 13.30 -26.20
C PRO A 383 9.82 14.44 -26.08
N GLN A 384 9.41 14.75 -24.85
CA GLN A 384 8.54 15.88 -24.56
C GLN A 384 9.36 17.04 -23.99
N PRO A 385 9.13 18.30 -24.42
CA PRO A 385 9.77 19.45 -23.80
C PRO A 385 9.30 19.60 -22.36
N LEU A 386 10.24 19.81 -21.44
CA LEU A 386 9.97 20.28 -20.09
C LEU A 386 10.36 21.75 -20.05
N GLU A 387 9.39 22.62 -20.31
CA GLU A 387 9.62 24.05 -20.50
C GLU A 387 8.61 24.86 -19.70
N ILE A 388 9.07 26.04 -19.25
CA ILE A 388 8.24 27.04 -18.61
C ILE A 388 8.52 28.36 -19.30
N ALA A 389 7.48 28.97 -19.86
CA ALA A 389 7.61 30.19 -20.62
C ALA A 389 8.30 31.29 -19.79
N GLY A 390 9.43 31.80 -20.29
CA GLY A 390 10.18 32.87 -19.65
C GLY A 390 11.07 32.46 -18.49
N HIS A 391 11.26 31.17 -18.22
CA HIS A 391 12.12 30.69 -17.13
C HIS A 391 13.09 29.60 -17.59
N THR A 392 14.32 29.65 -17.07
CA THR A 392 15.31 28.57 -17.25
C THR A 392 15.22 27.57 -16.10
N ILE A 393 15.19 26.28 -16.45
CA ILE A 393 15.26 25.17 -15.48
C ILE A 393 16.73 24.94 -15.13
N GLN A 394 17.05 24.98 -13.84
CA GLN A 394 18.39 24.67 -13.33
C GLN A 394 18.58 23.19 -13.04
N TYR A 395 17.49 22.52 -12.64
CA TYR A 395 17.51 21.11 -12.25
C TYR A 395 16.09 20.54 -12.32
N ALA A 396 15.96 19.29 -12.76
CA ALA A 396 14.72 18.55 -12.76
C ALA A 396 14.93 17.12 -12.24
N SER A 397 13.96 16.61 -11.49
CA SER A 397 13.93 15.25 -10.96
C SER A 397 12.48 14.78 -10.79
N THR A 398 12.28 13.60 -10.20
CA THR A 398 10.96 13.21 -9.70
C THR A 398 10.96 13.01 -8.19
N GLU A 399 9.83 13.33 -7.57
CA GLU A 399 9.51 12.98 -6.19
C GLU A 399 8.20 12.21 -6.17
N ASN A 400 8.26 10.92 -5.80
CA ASN A 400 7.11 10.02 -5.74
C ASN A 400 6.22 10.05 -7.01
N GLY A 401 6.85 10.04 -8.18
CA GLY A 401 6.17 10.05 -9.48
C GLY A 401 5.66 11.41 -9.96
N VAL A 402 5.96 12.50 -9.25
CA VAL A 402 5.71 13.88 -9.72
C VAL A 402 7.02 14.49 -10.16
N ILE A 403 7.04 15.11 -11.35
CA ILE A 403 8.20 15.85 -11.82
C ILE A 403 8.32 17.14 -11.02
N VAL A 404 9.53 17.45 -10.56
CA VAL A 404 9.87 18.69 -9.86
C VAL A 404 10.99 19.38 -10.64
N ALA A 405 10.78 20.64 -11.02
CA ALA A 405 11.81 21.47 -11.64
C ALA A 405 12.09 22.71 -10.79
N ARG A 406 13.37 22.96 -10.51
CA ARG A 406 13.85 24.20 -9.90
C ARG A 406 14.20 25.20 -10.99
N LEU A 407 13.68 26.41 -10.84
CA LEU A 407 13.92 27.52 -11.76
C LEU A 407 15.06 28.42 -11.30
N GLU A 408 15.56 29.25 -12.22
CA GLU A 408 16.60 30.23 -11.94
C GLU A 408 16.24 31.29 -10.88
N ASP A 409 14.94 31.55 -10.69
CA ASP A 409 14.41 32.46 -9.66
C ASP A 409 14.27 31.79 -8.29
N ASN A 410 14.76 30.55 -8.14
CA ASN A 410 14.63 29.70 -6.96
C ASN A 410 13.19 29.28 -6.62
N THR A 411 12.24 29.44 -7.54
CA THR A 411 10.91 28.85 -7.42
C THR A 411 10.88 27.45 -8.04
N PHE A 412 9.84 26.68 -7.72
CA PHE A 412 9.68 25.32 -8.22
C PHE A 412 8.39 25.19 -9.02
N ARG A 413 8.38 24.26 -9.98
CA ARG A 413 7.19 23.84 -10.72
C ARG A 413 7.08 22.33 -10.70
N TYR A 414 5.85 21.85 -10.84
CA TYR A 414 5.47 20.47 -10.62
C TYR A 414 4.58 19.99 -11.74
N TRP A 415 4.76 18.73 -12.17
CA TRP A 415 3.92 18.11 -13.18
C TRP A 415 3.63 16.66 -12.84
N THR A 416 2.40 16.23 -13.08
CA THR A 416 2.08 14.81 -13.20
C THR A 416 2.31 14.35 -14.62
N ILE A 417 2.62 13.06 -14.74
CA ILE A 417 2.72 12.36 -16.03
C ILE A 417 1.42 11.58 -16.20
N ASN A 418 0.68 11.89 -17.26
CA ASN A 418 -0.54 11.18 -17.61
C ASN A 418 -0.21 9.80 -18.21
N PRO A 419 -1.18 8.85 -18.26
CA PRO A 419 -0.95 7.53 -18.86
C PRO A 419 -0.50 7.56 -20.33
N ASP A 420 -0.78 8.63 -21.06
CA ASP A 420 -0.32 8.87 -22.44
C ASP A 420 1.06 9.56 -22.51
N ASN A 421 1.76 9.68 -21.37
CA ASN A 421 3.01 10.39 -21.17
C ASN A 421 2.95 11.92 -21.37
N SER A 422 1.75 12.50 -21.52
CA SER A 422 1.62 13.96 -21.53
C SER A 422 1.86 14.55 -20.14
N LEU A 423 2.44 15.75 -20.10
CA LEU A 423 2.67 16.48 -18.87
C LEU A 423 1.47 17.35 -18.52
N GLN A 424 1.01 17.22 -17.28
CA GLN A 424 -0.01 18.09 -16.71
C GLN A 424 0.60 18.91 -15.57
N PRO A 425 0.65 20.25 -15.67
CA PRO A 425 1.17 21.09 -14.60
C PRO A 425 0.26 21.02 -13.38
N LEU A 426 0.87 20.91 -12.20
CA LEU A 426 0.19 21.02 -10.91
C LEU A 426 0.25 22.48 -10.46
N GLU A 427 -0.74 23.26 -10.87
CA GLU A 427 -0.84 24.66 -10.51
C GLU A 427 -1.67 24.86 -9.25
N ILE A 428 -1.14 25.64 -8.31
CA ILE A 428 -1.88 26.13 -7.15
C ILE A 428 -2.39 27.51 -7.51
N ALA A 429 -3.69 27.61 -7.79
CA ALA A 429 -4.30 28.84 -8.26
C ALA A 429 -3.95 30.04 -7.36
N GLY A 430 -3.36 31.08 -7.97
CA GLY A 430 -3.01 32.33 -7.29
C GLY A 430 -1.77 32.28 -6.40
N HIS A 431 -1.00 31.19 -6.40
CA HIS A 431 0.15 31.03 -5.51
C HIS A 431 1.41 30.51 -6.24
N THR A 432 2.55 31.14 -5.97
CA THR A 432 3.87 30.65 -6.40
C THR A 432 4.46 29.72 -5.35
N ILE A 433 4.95 28.55 -5.78
CA ILE A 433 5.60 27.59 -4.87
C ILE A 433 7.09 27.92 -4.76
N LYS A 434 7.54 28.22 -3.54
CA LYS A 434 8.97 28.38 -3.23
C LYS A 434 9.67 27.04 -3.04
N PHE A 435 8.99 26.06 -2.48
CA PHE A 435 9.46 24.68 -2.35
C PHE A 435 8.28 23.80 -1.92
N ALA A 436 8.27 22.53 -2.31
CA ALA A 436 7.29 21.57 -1.82
C ALA A 436 7.90 20.18 -1.67
N ASN A 437 7.43 19.47 -0.65
CA ASN A 437 7.68 18.03 -0.51
C ASN A 437 6.46 17.29 -1.07
N ILE A 438 6.69 16.26 -1.89
CA ILE A 438 5.60 15.45 -2.45
C ILE A 438 5.74 14.00 -2.00
N TYR A 439 4.66 13.42 -1.47
CA TYR A 439 4.59 12.00 -1.12
C TYR A 439 3.20 11.42 -1.33
N ASP A 440 3.14 10.31 -2.08
CA ASP A 440 1.90 9.53 -2.32
C ASP A 440 0.69 10.42 -2.59
N ARG A 441 0.85 11.33 -3.57
CA ARG A 441 -0.17 12.32 -3.96
C ARG A 441 -0.52 13.37 -2.90
N VAL A 442 0.30 13.61 -1.89
CA VAL A 442 0.18 14.78 -1.01
C VAL A 442 1.33 15.73 -1.28
N ILE A 443 1.00 17.00 -1.55
CA ILE A 443 1.94 18.09 -1.72
C ILE A 443 1.89 18.95 -0.48
N ILE A 444 3.03 19.20 0.14
CA ILE A 444 3.17 20.19 1.21
C ILE A 444 4.09 21.28 0.66
N ALA A 445 3.51 22.42 0.31
CA ALA A 445 4.24 23.52 -0.32
C ALA A 445 4.38 24.70 0.63
N THR A 446 5.58 25.25 0.69
CA THR A 446 5.81 26.61 1.17
C THR A 446 5.63 27.56 0.00
N LEU A 447 4.73 28.52 0.19
CA LEU A 447 4.35 29.49 -0.81
C LEU A 447 5.19 30.77 -0.69
N GLU A 448 5.06 31.66 -1.68
CA GLU A 448 5.76 32.95 -1.71
C GLU A 448 5.44 33.83 -0.51
N ASP A 449 4.20 33.75 0.01
CA ASP A 449 3.73 34.45 1.22
C ASP A 449 4.27 33.86 2.53
N HIS A 450 5.19 32.90 2.45
CA HIS A 450 5.79 32.18 3.57
C HIS A 450 4.81 31.31 4.36
N THR A 451 3.58 31.12 3.87
CA THR A 451 2.66 30.12 4.43
C THR A 451 2.99 28.74 3.90
N THR A 452 2.89 27.74 4.77
CA THR A 452 2.92 26.33 4.36
C THR A 452 1.49 25.85 4.24
N ARG A 453 1.21 25.16 3.14
CA ARG A 453 -0.12 24.61 2.88
C ARG A 453 0.05 23.22 2.28
N ALA A 454 -0.99 22.41 2.43
CA ALA A 454 -0.98 21.05 1.93
C ALA A 454 -2.17 20.79 1.02
N TRP A 455 -1.97 19.93 0.03
CA TRP A 455 -2.98 19.51 -0.93
C TRP A 455 -2.86 18.01 -1.20
N THR A 456 -3.98 17.38 -1.51
CA THR A 456 -4.00 16.05 -2.11
C THR A 456 -4.16 16.18 -3.64
N ILE A 457 -3.40 15.39 -4.39
CA ILE A 457 -3.47 15.22 -5.84
C ILE A 457 -4.50 14.11 -6.12
N ASN A 458 -5.66 14.52 -6.63
CA ASN A 458 -6.72 13.60 -6.99
C ASN A 458 -6.33 12.69 -8.19
N PRO A 459 -7.09 11.62 -8.47
CA PRO A 459 -6.86 10.77 -9.64
C PRO A 459 -6.82 11.53 -10.97
N ASP A 460 -7.57 12.63 -11.09
CA ASP A 460 -7.61 13.53 -12.24
C ASP A 460 -6.54 14.64 -12.19
N ASN A 461 -5.58 14.52 -11.27
CA ASN A 461 -4.50 15.47 -10.99
C ASN A 461 -4.97 16.85 -10.49
N SER A 462 -6.24 17.02 -10.13
CA SER A 462 -6.69 18.23 -9.44
C SER A 462 -6.14 18.28 -8.01
N LEU A 463 -5.86 19.50 -7.52
CA LEU A 463 -5.37 19.72 -6.16
C LEU A 463 -6.54 20.05 -5.22
N GLN A 464 -6.71 19.24 -4.18
CA GLN A 464 -7.68 19.47 -3.10
C GLN A 464 -6.96 19.98 -1.84
N PRO A 465 -7.33 21.15 -1.29
CA PRO A 465 -6.74 21.64 -0.05
C PRO A 465 -6.91 20.64 1.10
N LEU A 466 -5.82 20.47 1.84
CA LEU A 466 -5.75 19.58 3.00
C LEU A 466 -5.90 20.42 4.27
N GLU A 467 -7.14 20.61 4.72
CA GLU A 467 -7.42 21.36 5.94
C GLU A 467 -7.44 20.44 7.16
N ILE A 468 -6.56 20.72 8.12
CA ILE A 468 -6.70 20.19 9.48
C ILE A 468 -7.64 21.15 10.21
N ALA A 469 -8.86 20.70 10.51
CA ALA A 469 -9.89 21.53 11.12
C ALA A 469 -9.35 22.31 12.33
N GLY A 470 -9.34 23.65 12.22
CA GLY A 470 -8.95 24.57 13.28
C GLY A 470 -7.44 24.80 13.46
N HIS A 471 -6.56 24.26 12.63
CA HIS A 471 -5.11 24.43 12.78
C HIS A 471 -4.38 24.74 11.48
N THR A 472 -3.56 25.79 11.49
CA THR A 472 -2.63 26.14 10.39
C THR A 472 -1.42 25.21 10.42
N ILE A 473 -1.10 24.54 9.31
CA ILE A 473 0.12 23.73 9.17
C ILE A 473 1.28 24.68 8.87
N ILE A 474 2.32 24.67 9.69
CA ILE A 474 3.53 25.47 9.44
C ILE A 474 4.63 24.67 8.75
N ASN A 475 4.67 23.36 8.95
CA ASN A 475 5.57 22.44 8.28
C ASN A 475 4.94 21.05 8.28
N ALA A 476 5.15 20.25 7.24
CA ALA A 476 4.78 18.85 7.28
C ALA A 476 5.74 18.01 6.44
N SER A 477 5.78 16.73 6.76
CA SER A 477 6.48 15.71 6.01
C SER A 477 5.59 14.49 5.89
N ALA A 478 5.75 13.73 4.82
CA ALA A 478 4.93 12.57 4.56
C ALA A 478 5.80 11.42 4.09
N SER A 479 5.43 10.19 4.39
CA SER A 479 6.10 9.00 3.87
C SER A 479 5.28 7.74 4.12
N ASN A 480 5.23 6.82 3.15
CA ASN A 480 4.51 5.53 3.21
C ASN A 480 3.06 5.65 3.72
N GLY A 481 2.38 6.73 3.33
CA GLY A 481 1.01 7.04 3.74
C GLY A 481 0.89 7.59 5.16
N VAL A 482 1.96 8.06 5.79
CA VAL A 482 1.97 8.71 7.11
C VAL A 482 2.47 10.13 6.99
N ILE A 483 1.67 11.10 7.42
CA ILE A 483 1.95 12.54 7.43
C ILE A 483 2.24 12.95 8.87
N VAL A 484 3.33 13.67 9.08
CA VAL A 484 3.66 14.37 10.33
C VAL A 484 3.55 15.87 10.05
N ALA A 485 2.58 16.53 10.66
CA ALA A 485 2.30 17.95 10.50
C ALA A 485 2.64 18.70 11.79
N ARG A 486 3.46 19.75 11.67
CA ARG A 486 3.69 20.76 12.69
C ARG A 486 2.65 21.86 12.55
N LEU A 487 1.98 22.20 13.64
CA LEU A 487 0.95 23.22 13.69
C LEU A 487 1.51 24.55 14.22
N GLU A 488 0.74 25.63 14.02
CA GLU A 488 1.08 26.99 14.49
C GLU A 488 1.30 27.09 16.01
N ASP A 489 0.64 26.23 16.80
CA ASP A 489 0.86 26.11 18.25
C ASP A 489 2.11 25.30 18.63
N ASN A 490 2.97 24.99 17.65
CA ASN A 490 4.17 24.15 17.75
C ASN A 490 3.90 22.69 18.15
N THR A 491 2.66 22.23 18.15
CA THR A 491 2.35 20.81 18.36
C THR A 491 2.50 20.02 17.06
N TYR A 492 2.74 18.71 17.19
CA TYR A 492 2.81 17.80 16.07
C TYR A 492 1.57 16.90 16.01
N LYS A 493 1.00 16.75 14.82
CA LYS A 493 -0.08 15.82 14.52
C LYS A 493 0.39 14.76 13.53
N ILE A 494 -0.13 13.55 13.67
CA ILE A 494 0.02 12.47 12.71
C ILE A 494 -1.31 12.24 12.01
N LEU A 495 -1.23 12.10 10.69
CA LEU A 495 -2.34 11.72 9.83
C LEU A 495 -1.86 10.56 8.95
N THR A 496 -2.80 9.75 8.48
CA THR A 496 -2.51 8.71 7.49
C THR A 496 -3.35 8.91 6.25
N ILE A 497 -2.75 8.64 5.09
CA ILE A 497 -3.43 8.55 3.82
C ILE A 497 -4.06 7.16 3.75
N ASN A 498 -5.38 7.11 3.70
CA ASN A 498 -6.13 5.87 3.58
C ASN A 498 -6.05 5.33 2.15
N PRO A 499 -6.35 4.04 1.93
CA PRO A 499 -6.35 3.46 0.57
C PRO A 499 -7.29 4.16 -0.42
N ASP A 500 -8.36 4.78 0.07
CA ASP A 500 -9.31 5.58 -0.70
C ASP A 500 -8.83 7.04 -0.95
N LYS A 501 -7.61 7.36 -0.51
CA LYS A 501 -6.96 8.68 -0.58
C LYS A 501 -7.57 9.76 0.32
N SER A 502 -8.49 9.38 1.21
CA SER A 502 -8.92 10.25 2.30
C SER A 502 -7.86 10.29 3.41
N LEU A 503 -7.97 11.29 4.32
CA LEU A 503 -7.12 11.34 5.50
C LEU A 503 -7.80 10.77 6.74
N SER A 504 -6.99 10.16 7.60
CA SER A 504 -7.41 9.86 8.98
C SER A 504 -7.63 11.12 9.79
N SER A 505 -8.36 10.98 10.90
CA SER A 505 -8.45 12.05 11.90
C SER A 505 -7.07 12.36 12.49
N PRO A 506 -6.68 13.64 12.62
CA PRO A 506 -5.38 14.02 13.18
C PRO A 506 -5.20 13.50 14.61
N GLN A 507 -4.11 12.78 14.86
CA GLN A 507 -3.74 12.32 16.20
C GLN A 507 -2.56 13.13 16.73
N PRO A 508 -2.50 13.47 18.02
CA PRO A 508 -1.32 14.12 18.58
C PRO A 508 -0.10 13.18 18.52
N LEU A 509 1.05 13.72 18.11
CA LEU A 509 2.35 13.11 18.34
C LEU A 509 2.91 13.72 19.63
N GLU A 510 2.83 12.95 20.71
CA GLU A 510 3.23 13.37 22.05
C GLU A 510 4.16 12.33 22.67
N ILE A 511 5.16 12.81 23.41
CA ILE A 511 6.09 11.98 24.17
C ILE A 511 5.97 12.42 25.62
N ALA A 512 5.54 11.51 26.48
CA ALA A 512 5.22 11.84 27.86
C ALA A 512 6.44 12.43 28.58
N GLY A 513 6.30 13.67 29.05
CA GLY A 513 7.36 14.39 29.77
C GLY A 513 8.41 15.05 28.89
N HIS A 514 8.24 15.07 27.56
CA HIS A 514 9.16 15.72 26.63
C HIS A 514 8.45 16.63 25.63
N THR A 515 9.07 17.77 25.33
CA THR A 515 8.66 18.64 24.23
C THR A 515 9.35 18.21 22.93
N ILE A 516 8.59 18.15 21.82
CA ILE A 516 9.12 17.85 20.49
C ILE A 516 9.50 19.16 19.78
N GLU A 517 10.79 19.32 19.46
CA GLU A 517 11.28 20.49 18.71
C GLU A 517 11.16 20.30 17.20
N PHE A 518 11.37 19.07 16.75
CA PHE A 518 11.33 18.69 15.34
C PHE A 518 10.76 17.29 15.20
N ALA A 519 9.92 17.05 14.20
CA ALA A 519 9.54 15.70 13.80
C ALA A 519 9.26 15.62 12.31
N ARG A 520 9.61 14.47 11.71
CA ARG A 520 9.31 14.17 10.32
C ARG A 520 9.00 12.70 10.06
N SER A 521 8.21 12.44 9.03
CA SER A 521 8.02 11.11 8.44
C SER A 521 9.10 10.84 7.38
N THR A 522 9.66 9.63 7.37
CA THR A 522 10.73 9.19 6.44
C THR A 522 10.65 7.69 6.21
N ASN A 523 10.52 7.26 4.95
CA ASN A 523 10.33 5.88 4.47
C ASN A 523 9.64 4.90 5.44
N GLY A 524 8.50 5.32 6.01
CA GLY A 524 7.68 4.49 6.89
C GLY A 524 8.02 4.50 8.37
N VAL A 525 8.92 5.39 8.81
CA VAL A 525 9.14 5.72 10.23
C VAL A 525 8.93 7.22 10.47
N ILE A 526 8.67 7.58 11.72
CA ILE A 526 8.67 8.97 12.17
C ILE A 526 9.90 9.16 13.04
N VAL A 527 10.65 10.23 12.82
CA VAL A 527 11.78 10.60 13.66
C VAL A 527 11.46 11.93 14.32
N ALA A 528 11.63 12.01 15.63
CA ALA A 528 11.39 13.22 16.42
C ALA A 528 12.61 13.59 17.26
N GLN A 529 12.97 14.87 17.27
CA GLN A 529 13.95 15.48 18.16
C GLN A 529 13.23 16.12 19.34
N LEU A 530 13.75 15.90 20.54
CA LEU A 530 13.22 16.42 21.80
C LEU A 530 14.02 17.63 22.28
N GLU A 531 13.46 18.37 23.23
CA GLU A 531 14.07 19.55 23.86
C GLU A 531 15.44 19.28 24.53
N ASP A 532 15.73 18.04 24.88
CA ASP A 532 17.01 17.59 25.42
C ASP A 532 18.03 17.18 24.33
N ASN A 533 17.72 17.49 23.06
CA ASN A 533 18.47 17.08 21.86
C ASN A 533 18.57 15.57 21.64
N THR A 534 17.82 14.76 22.38
CA THR A 534 17.70 13.34 22.07
C THR A 534 16.72 13.15 20.92
N TRP A 535 16.92 12.07 20.16
CA TRP A 535 15.99 11.69 19.09
C TRP A 535 15.26 10.40 19.45
N ARG A 536 14.01 10.32 19.00
CA ARG A 536 13.17 9.14 19.08
C ARG A 536 12.75 8.72 17.69
N VAL A 537 12.79 7.41 17.44
CA VAL A 537 12.26 6.83 16.21
C VAL A 537 10.99 6.09 16.55
N PHE A 538 9.93 6.39 15.81
CA PHE A 538 8.66 5.73 15.91
C PHE A 538 8.36 4.95 14.65
N ILE A 539 7.95 3.70 14.82
CA ILE A 539 7.47 2.89 13.71
C ILE A 539 5.93 2.92 13.76
N PRO A 540 5.26 3.63 12.84
CA PRO A 540 3.81 3.66 12.75
C PRO A 540 3.28 2.28 12.35
N LYS A 541 2.65 1.58 13.30
CA LYS A 541 1.99 0.30 13.02
C LYS A 541 0.65 0.53 12.32
N ARG A 542 0.51 -0.08 11.14
CA ARG A 542 -0.79 -0.50 10.61
C ARG A 542 -1.16 -1.78 11.37
N ILE A 543 -2.00 -1.69 12.40
CA ILE A 543 -2.52 -2.91 13.03
C ILE A 543 -3.54 -3.59 12.11
N THR A 544 -3.79 -4.88 12.32
CA THR A 544 -4.73 -5.61 11.45
C THR A 544 -6.16 -5.24 11.83
N LEU A 545 -7.09 -5.44 10.90
CA LEU A 545 -8.52 -5.31 11.11
C LEU A 545 -9.00 -5.96 12.42
N GLN A 546 -8.56 -7.18 12.69
CA GLN A 546 -8.92 -7.91 13.91
C GLN A 546 -8.36 -7.24 15.17
N GLN A 547 -7.15 -6.68 15.10
CA GLN A 547 -6.54 -5.94 16.19
C GLN A 547 -7.25 -4.61 16.46
N THR A 548 -7.81 -3.92 15.45
CA THR A 548 -8.60 -2.68 15.62
C THR A 548 -10.01 -2.93 16.13
N LEU A 549 -10.63 -4.01 15.68
CA LEU A 549 -11.93 -4.45 16.18
C LEU A 549 -11.82 -4.90 17.63
N PHE A 550 -10.71 -5.57 17.97
CA PHE A 550 -10.28 -5.74 19.35
C PHE A 550 -10.11 -4.34 19.94
N VAL A 551 -9.02 -3.59 19.71
CA VAL A 551 -8.96 -2.10 19.80
C VAL A 551 -10.14 -1.34 20.45
N THR A 552 -11.12 -1.17 19.58
CA THR A 552 -12.30 -0.33 19.72
C THR A 552 -13.29 -0.93 20.71
N ALA A 553 -13.33 -2.25 20.82
CA ALA A 553 -14.21 -2.93 21.74
C ALA A 553 -13.98 -2.54 23.21
N TRP A 554 -12.73 -2.22 23.55
CA TRP A 554 -12.30 -2.00 24.94
C TRP A 554 -12.69 -0.61 25.43
N LYS A 555 -12.70 0.37 24.52
CA LYS A 555 -13.12 1.75 24.81
C LYS A 555 -14.58 1.80 25.28
N ASN A 556 -15.37 0.78 24.97
CA ASN A 556 -16.77 0.66 25.34
C ASN A 556 -17.04 -0.11 26.67
N LYS A 557 -16.03 -0.22 27.56
CA LYS A 557 -16.15 -0.69 28.96
C LYS A 557 -16.63 -2.14 29.19
N LYS A 558 -16.31 -3.11 28.32
CA LYS A 558 -16.44 -4.54 28.68
C LYS A 558 -15.08 -5.13 29.09
N ILE A 559 -15.08 -5.99 30.12
CA ILE A 559 -13.92 -6.82 30.49
C ILE A 559 -13.82 -7.95 29.47
N LEU A 560 -12.68 -8.08 28.79
CA LEU A 560 -12.47 -9.09 27.76
C LEU A 560 -12.17 -10.46 28.39
N ASP A 561 -12.89 -11.48 27.94
CA ASP A 561 -12.65 -12.87 28.31
C ASP A 561 -11.66 -13.53 27.33
N LEU A 562 -10.47 -13.88 27.85
CA LEU A 562 -9.43 -14.60 27.12
C LEU A 562 -9.64 -16.12 27.09
N SER A 563 -10.72 -16.64 27.69
CA SER A 563 -11.13 -18.03 27.49
C SER A 563 -11.52 -18.30 26.03
N ASN A 564 -11.91 -17.25 25.29
CA ASN A 564 -12.12 -17.29 23.85
C ASN A 564 -10.77 -17.34 23.11
N SER A 565 -10.55 -18.42 22.37
CA SER A 565 -9.32 -18.67 21.60
C SER A 565 -8.96 -17.54 20.60
N ILE A 566 -9.97 -16.84 20.08
CA ILE A 566 -9.78 -15.72 19.15
C ILE A 566 -9.30 -14.47 19.90
N HIS A 567 -9.90 -14.15 21.05
CA HIS A 567 -9.46 -13.04 21.89
C HIS A 567 -8.05 -13.27 22.44
N SER A 568 -7.72 -14.50 22.80
CA SER A 568 -6.36 -14.88 23.23
C SER A 568 -5.34 -14.69 22.11
N ALA A 569 -5.63 -15.18 20.91
CA ALA A 569 -4.72 -15.03 19.77
C ALA A 569 -4.52 -13.56 19.36
N ILE A 570 -5.59 -12.75 19.39
CA ILE A 570 -5.51 -11.32 19.08
C ILE A 570 -4.75 -10.57 20.18
N PHE A 571 -5.01 -10.86 21.46
CA PHE A 571 -4.28 -10.27 22.57
C PHE A 571 -2.78 -10.57 22.51
N GLU A 572 -2.41 -11.83 22.24
CA GLU A 572 -1.01 -12.24 22.09
C GLU A 572 -0.31 -11.58 20.90
N SER A 573 -1.06 -11.19 19.87
CA SER A 573 -0.54 -10.48 18.70
C SER A 573 -0.30 -8.98 18.92
N LEU A 574 -0.75 -8.40 20.05
CA LEU A 574 -0.56 -6.98 20.37
C LEU A 574 0.88 -6.68 20.82
N PRO A 575 1.35 -5.41 20.73
CA PRO A 575 2.64 -5.01 21.29
C PRO A 575 2.71 -5.24 22.81
N LEU A 576 3.86 -5.71 23.30
CA LEU A 576 4.08 -6.08 24.71
C LEU A 576 3.69 -4.97 25.70
N LYS A 577 4.07 -3.72 25.43
CA LYS A 577 3.72 -2.55 26.27
C LYS A 577 2.20 -2.39 26.44
N LYS A 578 1.42 -2.69 25.40
CA LYS A 578 -0.05 -2.58 25.43
C LYS A 578 -0.69 -3.76 26.14
N GLN A 579 -0.15 -4.97 25.97
CA GLN A 579 -0.59 -6.13 26.76
C GLN A 579 -0.44 -5.86 28.27
N ILE A 580 0.68 -5.23 28.66
CA ILE A 580 0.95 -4.83 30.05
C ILE A 580 -0.04 -3.76 30.52
N GLU A 581 -0.24 -2.69 29.74
CA GLU A 581 -1.20 -1.62 30.07
C GLU A 581 -2.63 -2.16 30.24
N LEU A 582 -3.05 -3.09 29.36
CA LEU A 582 -4.36 -3.76 29.41
C LEU A 582 -4.57 -4.60 30.67
N ILE A 583 -3.51 -5.29 31.11
CA ILE A 583 -3.51 -6.06 32.35
C ILE A 583 -3.55 -5.11 33.55
N GLN A 584 -2.75 -4.03 33.55
CA GLN A 584 -2.66 -3.06 34.65
C GLN A 584 -3.95 -2.26 34.85
N GLN A 585 -4.66 -1.94 33.77
CA GLN A 585 -5.92 -1.20 33.82
C GLN A 585 -7.15 -2.12 34.04
N ASN A 586 -6.96 -3.40 34.35
CA ASN A 586 -8.00 -4.40 34.63
C ASN A 586 -9.00 -4.65 33.46
N TYR A 587 -8.60 -4.37 32.22
CA TYR A 587 -9.44 -4.65 31.04
C TYR A 587 -9.43 -6.13 30.63
N VAL A 588 -8.47 -6.91 31.13
CA VAL A 588 -8.26 -8.32 30.83
C VAL A 588 -8.12 -9.09 32.15
N LYS A 589 -8.90 -10.16 32.34
CA LYS A 589 -8.72 -11.05 33.50
C LYS A 589 -7.51 -11.97 33.26
N PRO A 590 -6.49 -11.98 34.13
CA PRO A 590 -5.40 -12.92 34.02
C PRO A 590 -5.89 -14.33 34.44
N GLU A 591 -6.20 -15.20 33.48
CA GLU A 591 -6.40 -16.63 33.77
C GLU A 591 -5.08 -17.42 33.75
N ARG A 592 -5.11 -18.57 34.44
CA ARG A 592 -3.98 -19.48 34.77
C ARG A 592 -3.11 -19.95 33.59
N LYS A 593 -3.46 -19.66 32.33
CA LYS A 593 -2.67 -20.05 31.14
C LYS A 593 -1.59 -19.05 30.73
N LEU A 594 -1.41 -17.91 31.40
CA LEU A 594 -0.36 -16.92 31.10
C LEU A 594 0.97 -17.14 31.88
N ASN A 595 1.38 -18.39 32.12
CA ASN A 595 2.60 -18.73 32.88
C ASN A 595 3.91 -18.19 32.25
N ARG A 596 3.91 -17.88 30.94
CA ARG A 596 5.08 -17.31 30.25
C ARG A 596 5.24 -15.81 30.52
N PHE A 597 4.14 -15.06 30.56
CA PHE A 597 4.12 -13.61 30.79
C PHE A 597 4.34 -13.24 32.25
N GLN A 598 3.80 -14.02 33.19
CA GLN A 598 4.09 -13.83 34.62
C GLN A 598 5.57 -14.02 34.95
N LYS A 599 6.28 -14.90 34.23
CA LYS A 599 7.74 -15.06 34.35
C LYS A 599 8.51 -13.85 33.80
N ILE A 600 8.09 -13.28 32.67
CA ILE A 600 8.73 -12.11 32.04
C ILE A 600 8.48 -10.83 32.86
N LEU A 601 7.27 -10.64 33.38
CA LEU A 601 6.94 -9.51 34.26
C LEU A 601 7.71 -9.57 35.60
N LYS A 602 7.89 -10.76 36.18
CA LYS A 602 8.75 -10.96 37.36
C LYS A 602 10.22 -10.68 37.08
N SER A 603 10.73 -11.02 35.89
CA SER A 603 12.16 -10.83 35.57
C SER A 603 12.51 -9.39 35.20
N ILE A 604 11.54 -8.59 34.72
CA ILE A 604 11.81 -7.22 34.22
C ILE A 604 11.38 -6.13 35.22
N PHE A 605 10.26 -6.30 35.94
CA PHE A 605 9.67 -5.19 36.72
C PHE A 605 9.62 -5.39 38.24
N ASN A 606 10.03 -6.55 38.78
CA ASN A 606 10.06 -6.80 40.23
C ASN A 606 8.73 -6.52 40.96
N ILE A 607 7.59 -6.70 40.28
CA ILE A 607 6.25 -6.52 40.84
C ILE A 607 5.74 -7.87 41.35
N SER A 608 5.40 -7.96 42.64
CA SER A 608 4.57 -9.04 43.18
C SER A 608 3.09 -8.73 42.87
N ILE A 609 2.42 -9.64 42.15
CA ILE A 609 0.96 -9.71 42.05
C ILE A 609 0.44 -10.55 43.21
#